data_AF-A0A538AMR0-F1
#
_entry.id   AF-A0A538AMR0-F1
#
_cell.length_a   1.000
_cell.length_b   1.000
_cell.length_c   1.000
_cell.angle_alpha   90.00
_cell.angle_beta   90.00
_cell.angle_gamma   90.00
#
_symmetry.space_group_name_H-M   'P 1'
#
loop_
_entity.id
_entity.type
_entity.pdbx_description
1 polymer ?
#
loop_
_entity_poly.entity_id
_entity_poly.type
_entity_poly.pdbx_seq_one_letter_code
_entity_poly.pdbx_strand_id
1 'polypeptide(L)'
;MDAPPHTKTPADDPKGPLDAIDPVLGLLRVDAVKGSHTVPMAAWFRFSAHDTAFPPANDLYTSDWSGLSEWRFERGLAALGHRGVVALFANGDEGDMVSRNDSYNPYATADSESKKIAHWMLVAWAKAGTHMTRQPALDVRTAVICFCGQKFKDQNGSERQVASQGFMGASFLGGAQNGPSIFYQPLQTEGKRRPKELTDPVWGRKILAFPVPYPTVMPLSEVRIGDAIIASVPGEPSIEVGRQIQAAMARSGATRARGIDFTVVVGLAQEYTGYYTTPEEYDKQFYEGGHTVFGKWSSDLIIQAHGDLARRLLLGKPDPAPGGTLPGSNIGQAPVLTGDGGAAGRITRQPQLSVERMRTVSVRWKGGANGRDRPLGGPFLSLERNVATGRMGTAASPSLPDTRPATASFIVLLGIAGGASTLMRRRPRTASAAAALVIGTLIFLGLPGPLGRASTTGAWRAVTTDLNPGFEWRFDGASSTYSAVFDVPADFPTGTYRFKITSARYTLVSHSFAIADSSRLSILGVTARRSGGATVLRFFTANPSPDPNVNLWDRARSPDGGAILFTHDGAHGRATFDAATHAWIARMPGDA
;
A
#
# COMPACT_ATOMS: atom_id res chain seq x y z
N MET A 1 -4.95 -20.50 -7.51
CA MET A 1 -3.97 -20.90 -8.56
C MET A 1 -4.45 -20.59 -9.97
N ASP A 2 -3.68 -19.79 -10.68
CA ASP A 2 -3.94 -19.29 -12.02
C ASP A 2 -4.05 -20.42 -13.05
N ALA A 3 -5.18 -20.46 -13.73
CA ALA A 3 -5.31 -21.17 -14.99
C ALA A 3 -5.62 -20.12 -16.05
N PRO A 4 -5.23 -20.35 -17.31
CA PRO A 4 -5.47 -19.38 -18.37
C PRO A 4 -6.93 -18.89 -18.37
N PRO A 5 -7.19 -17.61 -18.68
CA PRO A 5 -8.54 -17.07 -18.74
C PRO A 5 -9.47 -18.01 -19.53
N HIS A 6 -10.65 -18.31 -19.00
CA HIS A 6 -11.67 -19.21 -19.58
C HIS A 6 -11.36 -20.71 -19.60
N THR A 7 -10.27 -21.16 -18.97
CA THR A 7 -9.98 -22.61 -18.87
C THR A 7 -10.45 -23.26 -17.58
N LYS A 8 -10.77 -22.45 -16.54
CA LYS A 8 -11.36 -22.98 -15.30
C LYS A 8 -12.84 -23.24 -15.49
N THR A 9 -13.24 -24.42 -15.07
CA THR A 9 -14.64 -24.79 -14.84
C THR A 9 -14.95 -24.70 -13.34
N PRO A 10 -16.22 -24.59 -12.94
CA PRO A 10 -16.60 -24.70 -11.52
C PRO A 10 -16.16 -26.03 -10.87
N ALA A 11 -15.87 -27.07 -11.65
CA ALA A 11 -15.33 -28.33 -11.13
C ALA A 11 -13.85 -28.23 -10.70
N ASP A 12 -13.12 -27.25 -11.23
CA ASP A 12 -11.72 -26.97 -10.86
C ASP A 12 -11.61 -26.16 -9.56
N ASP A 13 -12.72 -25.60 -9.08
CA ASP A 13 -12.85 -24.93 -7.79
C ASP A 13 -14.15 -25.35 -7.08
N PRO A 14 -14.22 -26.60 -6.57
CA PRO A 14 -15.45 -27.19 -6.05
C PRO A 14 -15.95 -26.52 -4.76
N LYS A 15 -15.11 -25.72 -4.11
CA LYS A 15 -15.45 -24.93 -2.91
C LYS A 15 -15.85 -23.49 -3.26
N GLY A 16 -15.70 -23.11 -4.52
CA GLY A 16 -16.09 -21.82 -5.06
C GLY A 16 -15.04 -20.72 -4.83
N PRO A 17 -15.21 -19.58 -5.51
CA PRO A 17 -14.18 -18.56 -5.67
C PRO A 17 -13.71 -17.91 -4.35
N LEU A 18 -14.48 -18.04 -3.27
CA LEU A 18 -14.09 -17.54 -1.94
C LEU A 18 -13.03 -18.42 -1.26
N ASP A 19 -12.92 -19.71 -1.63
CA ASP A 19 -11.86 -20.59 -1.12
C ASP A 19 -10.50 -20.28 -1.75
N ALA A 20 -10.53 -19.70 -2.96
CA ALA A 20 -9.34 -19.29 -3.72
C ALA A 20 -8.76 -17.93 -3.31
N ILE A 21 -9.34 -17.25 -2.31
CA ILE A 21 -8.86 -15.96 -1.80
C ILE A 21 -8.67 -16.00 -0.27
N ASP A 22 -7.86 -15.09 0.26
CA ASP A 22 -7.92 -14.68 1.67
C ASP A 22 -8.69 -13.35 1.77
N PRO A 23 -9.96 -13.37 2.22
CA PRO A 23 -10.77 -12.16 2.32
C PRO A 23 -10.53 -11.39 3.64
N VAL A 24 -9.60 -11.82 4.49
CA VAL A 24 -9.44 -11.29 5.85
C VAL A 24 -8.58 -10.02 5.85
N LEU A 25 -9.22 -8.89 6.17
CA LEU A 25 -8.55 -7.65 6.55
C LEU A 25 -8.28 -7.64 8.06
N GLY A 26 -7.00 -7.71 8.44
CA GLY A 26 -6.55 -7.51 9.82
C GLY A 26 -6.34 -6.03 10.13
N LEU A 27 -6.65 -5.61 11.37
CA LEU A 27 -6.35 -4.27 11.87
C LEU A 27 -5.87 -4.31 13.33
N LEU A 28 -4.80 -3.57 13.60
CA LEU A 28 -4.37 -3.17 14.94
C LEU A 28 -4.53 -1.64 15.07
N ARG A 29 -5.38 -1.21 15.99
CA ARG A 29 -5.57 0.21 16.33
C ARG A 29 -4.75 0.59 17.56
N VAL A 30 -4.08 1.74 17.48
CA VAL A 30 -3.29 2.31 18.57
C VAL A 30 -3.78 3.72 18.88
N ASP A 31 -4.18 3.94 20.14
CA ASP A 31 -4.53 5.25 20.66
C ASP A 31 -3.58 5.66 21.80
N ALA A 32 -3.16 6.93 21.82
CA ALA A 32 -2.48 7.54 22.96
C ALA A 32 -3.45 7.64 24.15
N VAL A 33 -3.00 7.25 25.34
CA VAL A 33 -3.72 7.56 26.58
C VAL A 33 -3.36 8.98 27.02
N LYS A 34 -4.34 9.88 27.08
CA LYS A 34 -4.20 11.25 27.59
C LYS A 34 -5.15 11.45 28.77
N GLY A 35 -4.67 11.12 29.97
CA GLY A 35 -5.49 11.16 31.19
C GLY A 35 -6.66 10.18 31.11
N SER A 36 -7.89 10.70 31.18
CA SER A 36 -9.12 9.90 31.11
C SER A 36 -9.58 9.55 29.69
N HIS A 37 -9.07 10.23 28.65
CA HIS A 37 -9.46 9.99 27.26
C HIS A 37 -8.32 9.36 26.45
N THR A 38 -8.67 8.80 25.29
CA THR A 38 -7.71 8.31 24.31
C THR A 38 -7.73 9.17 23.05
N VAL A 39 -6.60 9.28 22.38
CA VAL A 39 -6.45 9.99 21.12
C VAL A 39 -5.88 9.02 20.08
N PRO A 40 -6.59 8.72 18.99
CA PRO A 40 -6.08 7.93 17.87
C PRO A 40 -4.68 8.36 17.41
N MET A 41 -3.78 7.39 17.23
CA MET A 41 -2.41 7.63 16.75
C MET A 41 -2.08 6.88 15.48
N ALA A 42 -2.41 5.59 15.42
CA ALA A 42 -2.03 4.75 14.29
C ALA A 42 -3.00 3.59 14.07
N ALA A 43 -3.03 3.11 12.83
CA ALA A 43 -3.68 1.87 12.44
C ALA A 43 -2.70 1.06 11.59
N TRP A 44 -2.43 -0.18 11.99
CA TRP A 44 -1.72 -1.15 11.15
C TRP A 44 -2.73 -2.09 10.53
N PHE A 45 -2.58 -2.37 9.24
CA PHE A 45 -3.46 -3.21 8.44
C PHE A 45 -2.67 -4.35 7.82
N ARG A 46 -3.36 -5.48 7.64
CA ARG A 46 -2.86 -6.59 6.83
C ARG A 46 -3.96 -7.09 5.91
N PHE A 47 -3.64 -7.24 4.63
CA PHE A 47 -4.52 -7.85 3.64
C PHE A 47 -3.69 -8.54 2.55
N SER A 48 -4.23 -9.61 1.96
CA SER A 48 -3.49 -10.45 1.01
C SER A 48 -3.85 -10.12 -0.43
N ALA A 49 -3.03 -9.31 -1.08
CA ALA A 49 -3.04 -9.08 -2.51
C ALA A 49 -1.74 -8.41 -2.94
N HIS A 50 -1.20 -8.78 -4.10
CA HIS A 50 -0.05 -8.10 -4.68
C HIS A 50 -0.34 -6.63 -4.98
N ASP A 51 0.61 -5.76 -4.64
CA ASP A 51 0.71 -4.38 -5.12
C ASP A 51 1.19 -4.35 -6.57
N THR A 52 0.34 -4.84 -7.47
CA THR A 52 0.60 -4.94 -8.91
C THR A 52 -0.57 -4.41 -9.75
N ALA A 53 -1.30 -3.40 -9.29
CA ALA A 53 -2.26 -2.72 -10.16
C ALA A 53 -1.53 -1.97 -11.28
N PHE A 54 -0.28 -1.56 -11.04
CA PHE A 54 0.60 -0.98 -12.04
C PHE A 54 1.41 -2.07 -12.78
N PRO A 55 1.35 -2.14 -14.12
CA PRO A 55 2.05 -3.16 -14.89
C PRO A 55 3.56 -2.90 -14.94
N PRO A 56 4.39 -3.88 -15.36
CA PRO A 56 5.84 -3.71 -15.49
C PRO A 56 6.29 -2.56 -16.43
N ALA A 57 5.41 -2.09 -17.32
CA ALA A 57 5.67 -0.95 -18.19
C ALA A 57 5.55 0.42 -17.47
N ASN A 58 5.04 0.45 -16.24
CA ASN A 58 4.93 1.66 -15.45
C ASN A 58 6.34 2.16 -15.05
N ASP A 59 6.64 3.42 -15.39
CA ASP A 59 7.92 4.07 -15.13
C ASP A 59 7.87 5.05 -13.96
N LEU A 60 6.81 4.97 -13.14
CA LEU A 60 6.54 5.89 -12.05
C LEU A 60 6.70 5.22 -10.70
N TYR A 61 7.29 5.95 -9.76
CA TYR A 61 7.40 5.50 -8.39
C TYR A 61 6.03 5.65 -7.70
N THR A 62 5.47 4.54 -7.25
CA THR A 62 4.14 4.47 -6.65
C THR A 62 4.14 3.44 -5.52
N SER A 63 3.29 3.65 -4.53
CA SER A 63 2.98 2.68 -3.47
C SER A 63 1.75 1.82 -3.83
N ASP A 64 1.38 1.79 -5.11
CA ASP A 64 0.26 1.03 -5.67
C ASP A 64 -1.08 1.29 -4.93
N TRP A 65 -2.02 0.35 -4.97
CA TRP A 65 -3.32 0.47 -4.34
C TRP A 65 -3.26 0.44 -2.81
N SER A 66 -2.27 -0.22 -2.20
CA SER A 66 -2.12 -0.29 -0.74
C SER A 66 -1.86 1.08 -0.13
N GLY A 67 -0.86 1.83 -0.63
CA GLY A 67 -0.56 3.17 -0.12
C GLY A 67 -1.63 4.21 -0.46
N LEU A 68 -2.39 4.00 -1.55
CA LEU A 68 -3.58 4.81 -1.82
C LEU A 68 -4.70 4.50 -0.80
N SER A 69 -4.81 3.24 -0.36
CA SER A 69 -5.76 2.82 0.68
C SER A 69 -5.44 3.45 2.04
N GLU A 70 -4.15 3.49 2.42
CA GLU A 70 -3.64 4.22 3.60
C GLU A 70 -4.10 5.68 3.56
N TRP A 71 -3.80 6.38 2.48
CA TRP A 71 -4.17 7.79 2.30
C TRP A 71 -5.68 8.02 2.39
N ARG A 72 -6.48 7.16 1.78
CA ARG A 72 -7.95 7.24 1.83
C ARG A 72 -8.48 7.02 3.25
N PHE A 73 -7.92 6.05 3.96
CA PHE A 73 -8.28 5.78 5.34
C PHE A 73 -7.97 6.97 6.25
N GLU A 74 -6.76 7.53 6.17
CA GLU A 74 -6.35 8.70 6.95
C GLU A 74 -7.27 9.91 6.68
N ARG A 75 -7.61 10.17 5.41
CA ARG A 75 -8.58 11.21 5.05
C ARG A 75 -9.98 10.92 5.57
N GLY A 76 -10.42 9.67 5.52
CA GLY A 76 -11.71 9.23 6.08
C GLY A 76 -11.79 9.52 7.58
N LEU A 77 -10.74 9.17 8.33
CA LEU A 77 -10.64 9.48 9.76
C LEU A 77 -10.58 10.98 10.03
N ALA A 78 -9.82 11.74 9.24
CA ALA A 78 -9.75 13.19 9.39
C ALA A 78 -11.11 13.86 9.17
N ALA A 79 -11.93 13.35 8.25
CA ALA A 79 -13.31 13.81 8.04
C ALA A 79 -14.24 13.47 9.22
N LEU A 80 -13.95 12.41 9.96
CA LEU A 80 -14.62 12.04 11.22
C LEU A 80 -14.06 12.78 12.45
N GLY A 81 -13.11 13.70 12.27
CA GLY A 81 -12.50 14.49 13.35
C GLY A 81 -11.26 13.86 13.98
N HIS A 82 -10.78 12.72 13.48
CA HIS A 82 -9.55 12.07 13.94
C HIS A 82 -8.38 12.43 13.02
N ARG A 83 -7.63 13.47 13.38
CA ARG A 83 -6.46 13.96 12.61
C ARG A 83 -5.14 13.42 13.17
N GLY A 84 -4.10 13.35 12.34
CA GLY A 84 -2.79 12.86 12.73
C GLY A 84 -2.68 11.35 12.96
N VAL A 85 -3.66 10.58 12.47
CA VAL A 85 -3.59 9.11 12.51
C VAL A 85 -2.72 8.63 11.35
N VAL A 86 -1.74 7.78 11.64
CA VAL A 86 -0.87 7.15 10.63
C VAL A 86 -1.41 5.77 10.26
N ALA A 87 -1.65 5.54 8.99
CA ALA A 87 -1.95 4.22 8.46
C ALA A 87 -0.65 3.51 8.04
N LEU A 88 -0.57 2.22 8.34
CA LEU A 88 0.51 1.33 7.94
C LEU A 88 -0.11 0.09 7.31
N PHE A 89 0.27 -0.22 6.08
CA PHE A 89 -0.16 -1.43 5.39
C PHE A 89 0.95 -2.47 5.37
N ALA A 90 0.58 -3.72 5.62
CA ALA A 90 1.47 -4.87 5.49
C ALA A 90 0.84 -5.92 4.59
N ASN A 91 1.73 -6.59 3.85
CA ASN A 91 1.38 -7.68 2.97
C ASN A 91 0.98 -8.91 3.77
N GLY A 92 0.14 -9.74 3.15
CA GLY A 92 -0.39 -10.95 3.74
C GLY A 92 0.30 -12.21 3.23
N ASP A 93 -0.48 -13.28 3.09
CA ASP A 93 -0.17 -14.48 2.32
C ASP A 93 -0.56 -14.30 0.85
N GLU A 94 0.10 -13.33 0.23
CA GLU A 94 -0.30 -12.79 -1.07
C GLU A 94 0.28 -13.51 -2.29
N GLY A 95 1.12 -14.54 -2.09
CA GLY A 95 1.95 -15.13 -3.14
C GLY A 95 1.17 -15.61 -4.38
N ASP A 96 -0.11 -15.95 -4.25
CA ASP A 96 -0.99 -16.29 -5.37
C ASP A 96 -2.26 -15.43 -5.42
N MET A 97 -2.19 -14.23 -4.86
CA MET A 97 -3.26 -13.23 -4.82
C MET A 97 -2.88 -11.98 -5.57
N VAL A 98 -3.66 -11.63 -6.58
CA VAL A 98 -3.45 -10.41 -7.36
C VAL A 98 -4.64 -9.49 -7.22
N SER A 99 -4.38 -8.18 -7.20
CA SER A 99 -5.44 -7.21 -7.46
C SER A 99 -6.02 -7.45 -8.87
N ARG A 100 -7.16 -6.82 -9.15
CA ARG A 100 -7.63 -6.72 -10.53
C ARG A 100 -6.49 -6.19 -11.41
N ASN A 101 -6.23 -6.84 -12.53
CA ASN A 101 -5.26 -6.39 -13.52
C ASN A 101 -5.98 -5.74 -14.70
N ASP A 102 -5.73 -4.45 -14.91
CA ASP A 102 -6.16 -3.72 -16.11
C ASP A 102 -5.03 -2.80 -16.58
N SER A 103 -4.15 -3.37 -17.42
CA SER A 103 -3.02 -2.65 -18.00
C SER A 103 -3.40 -1.45 -18.86
N TYR A 104 -4.69 -1.32 -19.26
CA TYR A 104 -5.16 -0.16 -20.00
C TYR A 104 -5.31 1.07 -19.10
N ASN A 105 -5.71 0.89 -17.84
CA ASN A 105 -5.85 2.00 -16.89
C ASN A 105 -5.42 1.58 -15.47
N PRO A 106 -4.10 1.47 -15.21
CA PRO A 106 -3.58 1.03 -13.92
C PRO A 106 -3.93 1.98 -12.77
N TYR A 107 -3.96 3.29 -13.05
CA TYR A 107 -4.35 4.30 -12.06
C TYR A 107 -5.79 4.13 -11.59
N ALA A 108 -6.74 4.00 -12.51
CA ALA A 108 -8.13 3.80 -12.14
C ALA A 108 -8.33 2.48 -11.41
N THR A 109 -7.55 1.45 -11.77
CA THR A 109 -7.54 0.17 -11.06
C THR A 109 -7.10 0.35 -9.62
N ALA A 110 -5.92 0.93 -9.38
CA ALA A 110 -5.42 1.19 -8.04
C ALA A 110 -6.38 2.07 -7.24
N ASP A 111 -6.95 3.09 -7.88
CA ASP A 111 -7.93 3.98 -7.27
C ASP A 111 -9.24 3.29 -6.90
N SER A 112 -9.75 2.42 -7.77
CA SER A 112 -10.98 1.66 -7.52
C SER A 112 -10.79 0.63 -6.40
N GLU A 113 -9.69 -0.13 -6.43
CA GLU A 113 -9.39 -1.11 -5.38
C GLU A 113 -9.16 -0.43 -4.03
N SER A 114 -8.43 0.69 -4.01
CA SER A 114 -8.20 1.45 -2.77
C SER A 114 -9.49 1.99 -2.14
N LYS A 115 -10.50 2.40 -2.94
CA LYS A 115 -11.80 2.84 -2.41
C LYS A 115 -12.50 1.72 -1.65
N LYS A 116 -12.45 0.49 -2.19
CA LYS A 116 -13.08 -0.69 -1.57
C LYS A 116 -12.34 -1.08 -0.29
N ILE A 117 -11.02 -1.16 -0.34
CA ILE A 117 -10.21 -1.55 0.81
C ILE A 117 -10.30 -0.49 1.91
N ALA A 118 -10.15 0.80 1.60
CA ALA A 118 -10.26 1.89 2.58
C ALA A 118 -11.64 1.96 3.27
N HIS A 119 -12.72 1.62 2.57
CA HIS A 119 -14.04 1.49 3.19
C HIS A 119 -14.02 0.42 4.30
N TRP A 120 -13.51 -0.78 3.99
CA TRP A 120 -13.42 -1.85 4.97
C TRP A 120 -12.39 -1.58 6.08
N MET A 121 -11.34 -0.82 5.79
CA MET A 121 -10.40 -0.32 6.80
C MET A 121 -11.10 0.58 7.83
N LEU A 122 -11.98 1.48 7.39
CA LEU A 122 -12.79 2.33 8.29
C LEU A 122 -13.79 1.51 9.11
N VAL A 123 -14.41 0.49 8.51
CA VAL A 123 -15.29 -0.45 9.23
C VAL A 123 -14.51 -1.23 10.29
N ALA A 124 -13.33 -1.77 9.94
CA ALA A 124 -12.46 -2.48 10.86
C ALA A 124 -11.97 -1.58 12.00
N TRP A 125 -11.65 -0.31 11.72
CA TRP A 125 -11.29 0.69 12.72
C TRP A 125 -12.41 0.95 13.73
N ALA A 126 -13.65 1.11 13.26
CA ALA A 126 -14.81 1.30 14.11
C ALA A 126 -15.02 0.08 15.03
N LYS A 127 -14.87 -1.13 14.47
CA LYS A 127 -14.96 -2.39 15.22
C LYS A 127 -13.85 -2.53 16.26
N ALA A 128 -12.59 -2.24 15.92
CA ALA A 128 -11.50 -2.31 16.88
C ALA A 128 -11.67 -1.32 18.05
N GLY A 129 -12.30 -0.17 17.79
CA GLY A 129 -12.66 0.80 18.84
C GLY A 129 -13.52 0.23 19.97
N THR A 130 -14.27 -0.86 19.74
CA THR A 130 -15.07 -1.53 20.78
C THR A 130 -14.29 -2.60 21.56
N HIS A 131 -13.04 -2.88 21.20
CA HIS A 131 -12.20 -3.93 21.77
C HIS A 131 -10.82 -3.41 22.22
N MET A 132 -10.75 -2.18 22.72
CA MET A 132 -9.49 -1.57 23.17
C MET A 132 -9.07 -2.05 24.56
N THR A 133 -7.77 -2.27 24.76
CA THR A 133 -7.17 -2.55 26.08
C THR A 133 -5.97 -1.64 26.35
N ARG A 134 -5.76 -1.28 27.62
CA ARG A 134 -4.56 -0.55 28.08
C ARG A 134 -3.41 -1.47 28.47
N GLN A 135 -3.66 -2.78 28.53
CA GLN A 135 -2.70 -3.79 28.96
C GLN A 135 -2.71 -4.95 27.96
N PRO A 136 -2.29 -4.73 26.70
CA PRO A 136 -2.18 -5.82 25.75
C PRO A 136 -1.10 -6.81 26.22
N ALA A 137 -1.37 -8.11 26.06
CA ALA A 137 -0.32 -9.12 26.21
C ALA A 137 0.68 -8.95 25.06
N LEU A 138 1.93 -8.62 25.37
CA LEU A 138 2.98 -8.46 24.38
C LEU A 138 4.02 -9.54 24.60
N ASP A 139 4.34 -10.29 23.55
CA ASP A 139 5.45 -11.23 23.58
C ASP A 139 6.00 -11.41 22.17
N VAL A 140 7.26 -11.80 22.05
CA VAL A 140 7.90 -12.08 20.76
C VAL A 140 8.80 -13.29 20.88
N ARG A 141 8.77 -14.16 19.88
CA ARG A 141 9.77 -15.19 19.68
C ARG A 141 10.39 -15.05 18.31
N THR A 142 11.67 -15.37 18.22
CA THR A 142 12.40 -15.35 16.96
C THR A 142 13.04 -16.70 16.70
N ALA A 143 13.16 -17.07 15.43
CA ALA A 143 13.97 -18.20 15.01
C ALA A 143 14.91 -17.77 13.89
N VAL A 144 16.03 -18.48 13.81
CA VAL A 144 16.87 -18.48 12.61
C VAL A 144 16.81 -19.88 12.03
N ILE A 145 16.18 -20.03 10.87
CA ILE A 145 16.11 -21.31 10.15
C ILE A 145 17.22 -21.37 9.09
N CYS A 146 17.65 -22.56 8.72
CA CYS A 146 18.69 -22.80 7.74
C CYS A 146 18.15 -23.78 6.70
N PHE A 147 17.94 -23.40 5.45
CA PHE A 147 17.56 -24.38 4.43
C PHE A 147 18.69 -25.41 4.26
N CYS A 148 19.87 -25.00 3.82
CA CYS A 148 21.15 -25.66 4.07
C CYS A 148 21.24 -27.19 3.84
N GLY A 149 20.32 -27.77 3.04
CA GLY A 149 20.26 -29.20 2.79
C GLY A 149 19.67 -30.02 3.94
N GLN A 150 19.08 -29.38 4.97
CA GLN A 150 18.71 -30.05 6.20
C GLN A 150 17.55 -31.04 6.00
N LYS A 151 17.61 -32.14 6.76
CA LYS A 151 16.52 -33.08 6.92
C LYS A 151 15.68 -32.72 8.13
N PHE A 152 14.37 -32.78 7.99
CA PHE A 152 13.41 -32.49 9.06
C PHE A 152 12.21 -33.42 8.95
N LYS A 153 11.41 -33.51 10.01
CA LYS A 153 10.13 -34.23 9.96
C LYS A 153 9.02 -33.23 9.65
N ASP A 154 8.20 -33.49 8.64
CA ASP A 154 7.04 -32.63 8.36
C ASP A 154 5.95 -32.75 9.44
N GLN A 155 4.82 -32.07 9.25
CA GLN A 155 3.69 -32.08 10.17
C GLN A 155 3.08 -33.47 10.37
N ASN A 156 3.30 -34.39 9.42
CA ASN A 156 2.83 -35.77 9.45
C ASN A 156 3.91 -36.73 9.99
N GLY A 157 5.07 -36.21 10.42
CA GLY A 157 6.19 -36.99 10.93
C GLY A 157 7.07 -37.64 9.87
N SER A 158 6.83 -37.39 8.59
CA SER A 158 7.62 -37.95 7.49
C SER A 158 8.94 -37.21 7.33
N GLU A 159 10.04 -37.93 7.11
CA GLU A 159 11.34 -37.31 6.83
C GLU A 159 11.32 -36.62 5.46
N ARG A 160 11.60 -35.32 5.45
CA ARG A 160 11.72 -34.44 4.28
C ARG A 160 13.08 -33.79 4.26
N GLN A 161 13.46 -33.26 3.10
CA GLN A 161 14.74 -32.56 2.92
C GLN A 161 14.54 -31.32 2.04
N VAL A 162 15.06 -30.18 2.50
CA VAL A 162 15.12 -28.93 1.72
C VAL A 162 16.45 -28.83 0.96
N ALA A 163 16.53 -27.94 -0.02
CA ALA A 163 17.75 -27.74 -0.79
C ALA A 163 18.84 -27.01 0.02
N SER A 164 20.12 -27.26 -0.32
CA SER A 164 21.27 -26.55 0.23
C SER A 164 21.59 -25.22 -0.46
N GLN A 165 20.98 -24.97 -1.62
CA GLN A 165 21.13 -23.77 -2.42
C GLN A 165 19.81 -23.48 -3.14
N GLY A 166 19.50 -22.20 -3.39
CA GLY A 166 18.32 -21.81 -4.16
C GLY A 166 18.48 -22.04 -5.66
N PHE A 167 17.44 -22.56 -6.31
CA PHE A 167 17.33 -22.65 -7.78
C PHE A 167 15.97 -22.16 -8.28
N MET A 168 16.00 -21.35 -9.34
CA MET A 168 14.80 -21.04 -10.11
C MET A 168 14.37 -22.24 -10.96
N GLY A 169 13.06 -22.43 -11.07
CA GLY A 169 12.45 -23.34 -12.03
C GLY A 169 12.27 -22.68 -13.39
N ALA A 170 12.13 -23.47 -14.45
CA ALA A 170 11.89 -22.97 -15.81
C ALA A 170 10.62 -22.09 -15.92
N SER A 171 9.58 -22.36 -15.12
CA SER A 171 8.34 -21.56 -15.10
C SER A 171 8.55 -20.11 -14.65
N PHE A 172 9.60 -19.82 -13.87
CA PHE A 172 9.98 -18.45 -13.52
C PHE A 172 10.30 -17.59 -14.75
N LEU A 173 10.91 -18.18 -15.78
CA LEU A 173 11.32 -17.44 -16.98
C LEU A 173 10.13 -16.76 -17.67
N GLY A 174 8.95 -17.37 -17.63
CA GLY A 174 7.74 -16.79 -18.21
C GLY A 174 7.23 -15.57 -17.44
N GLY A 175 7.50 -15.46 -16.14
CA GLY A 175 6.76 -14.55 -15.27
C GLY A 175 5.33 -15.05 -15.01
N ALA A 176 4.60 -14.35 -14.14
CA ALA A 176 3.19 -14.60 -13.87
C ALA A 176 2.29 -13.98 -14.95
N GLN A 177 1.05 -14.45 -15.06
CA GLN A 177 0.07 -13.98 -16.06
C GLN A 177 -0.25 -12.49 -15.94
N ASN A 178 -0.19 -11.92 -14.74
CA ASN A 178 -0.42 -10.51 -14.45
C ASN A 178 0.80 -9.61 -14.76
N GLY A 179 1.97 -10.19 -14.95
CA GLY A 179 3.21 -9.48 -15.29
C GLY A 179 4.13 -10.35 -16.16
N PRO A 180 3.70 -10.76 -17.36
CA PRO A 180 4.45 -11.72 -18.17
C PRO A 180 5.77 -11.11 -18.64
N SER A 181 6.83 -11.92 -18.60
CA SER A 181 8.11 -11.55 -19.17
C SER A 181 8.07 -11.65 -20.70
N ILE A 182 9.12 -11.15 -21.36
CA ILE A 182 9.34 -11.35 -22.80
C ILE A 182 9.43 -12.83 -23.21
N PHE A 183 9.63 -13.75 -22.26
CA PHE A 183 9.73 -15.18 -22.49
C PHE A 183 8.43 -15.95 -22.23
N TYR A 184 7.37 -15.29 -21.72
CA TYR A 184 6.08 -15.94 -21.42
C TYR A 184 5.52 -16.69 -22.63
N GLN A 185 5.30 -15.98 -23.75
CA GLN A 185 4.76 -16.56 -24.98
C GLN A 185 5.76 -17.45 -25.74
N PRO A 186 7.06 -17.08 -25.89
CA PRO A 186 8.01 -17.91 -26.62
C PRO A 186 8.35 -19.24 -25.94
N LEU A 187 8.50 -19.26 -24.60
CA LEU A 187 8.92 -20.45 -23.88
C LEU A 187 7.74 -21.28 -23.33
N GLN A 188 6.62 -20.63 -23.00
CA GLN A 188 5.43 -21.26 -22.41
C GLN A 188 5.81 -22.24 -21.28
N THR A 189 6.65 -21.80 -20.35
CA THR A 189 7.23 -22.69 -19.32
C THR A 189 6.33 -22.90 -18.12
N GLU A 190 5.29 -22.09 -17.97
CA GLU A 190 4.29 -22.24 -16.92
C GLU A 190 3.63 -23.62 -16.99
N GLY A 191 3.58 -24.31 -15.85
CA GLY A 191 3.07 -25.67 -15.74
C GLY A 191 4.02 -26.78 -16.23
N LYS A 192 5.10 -26.45 -16.95
CA LYS A 192 6.06 -27.45 -17.45
C LYS A 192 6.86 -28.04 -16.30
N ARG A 193 6.88 -29.37 -16.24
CA ARG A 193 7.48 -30.15 -15.15
C ARG A 193 7.99 -31.49 -15.65
N ARG A 194 8.95 -32.06 -14.93
CA ARG A 194 9.47 -33.40 -15.21
C ARG A 194 8.34 -34.45 -15.12
N PRO A 195 8.43 -35.58 -15.85
CA PRO A 195 7.57 -36.75 -15.65
C PRO A 195 7.58 -37.23 -14.19
N LYS A 196 6.51 -37.91 -13.75
CA LYS A 196 6.35 -38.32 -12.35
C LYS A 196 7.44 -39.32 -11.93
N GLU A 197 7.92 -40.11 -12.88
CA GLU A 197 8.95 -41.13 -12.75
C GLU A 197 10.33 -40.52 -12.47
N LEU A 198 10.52 -39.24 -12.81
CA LEU A 198 11.76 -38.46 -12.60
C LEU A 198 11.64 -37.47 -11.43
N THR A 199 10.72 -37.73 -10.48
CA THR A 199 10.55 -36.90 -9.30
C THR A 199 11.79 -36.99 -8.41
N ASP A 200 12.40 -35.85 -8.12
CA ASP A 200 13.51 -35.75 -7.18
C ASP A 200 12.99 -35.56 -5.75
N PRO A 201 13.60 -36.18 -4.72
CA PRO A 201 13.16 -36.06 -3.34
C PRO A 201 13.16 -34.62 -2.79
N VAL A 202 14.07 -33.77 -3.25
CA VAL A 202 14.23 -32.37 -2.82
C VAL A 202 13.55 -31.43 -3.81
N TRP A 203 13.81 -31.62 -5.10
CA TRP A 203 13.37 -30.71 -6.16
C TRP A 203 11.99 -31.05 -6.73
N GLY A 204 11.38 -32.15 -6.31
CA GLY A 204 10.11 -32.61 -6.85
C GLY A 204 10.19 -32.76 -8.37
N ARG A 205 9.19 -32.25 -9.07
CA ARG A 205 9.12 -32.29 -10.54
C ARG A 205 9.61 -31.01 -11.23
N LYS A 206 10.25 -30.09 -10.49
CA LYS A 206 10.81 -28.85 -11.04
C LYS A 206 11.85 -29.13 -12.13
N ILE A 207 11.81 -28.33 -13.19
CA ILE A 207 12.88 -28.25 -14.19
C ILE A 207 13.79 -27.11 -13.74
N LEU A 208 14.99 -27.43 -13.25
CA LEU A 208 15.94 -26.44 -12.73
C LEU A 208 16.48 -25.58 -13.90
N ALA A 209 16.41 -24.26 -13.76
CA ALA A 209 16.88 -23.31 -14.76
C ALA A 209 18.26 -22.74 -14.40
N PHE A 210 18.37 -22.04 -13.27
CA PHE A 210 19.63 -21.43 -12.83
C PHE A 210 19.66 -21.23 -11.30
N PRO A 211 20.85 -21.24 -10.68
CA PRO A 211 21.00 -20.97 -9.25
C PRO A 211 20.68 -19.51 -8.93
N VAL A 212 20.21 -19.24 -7.71
CA VAL A 212 20.00 -17.88 -7.19
C VAL A 212 20.90 -17.58 -6.00
N PRO A 213 21.40 -16.34 -5.86
CA PRO A 213 22.28 -15.94 -4.76
C PRO A 213 21.50 -15.54 -3.49
N TYR A 214 20.33 -16.14 -3.24
CA TYR A 214 19.60 -15.90 -2.00
C TYR A 214 20.34 -16.50 -0.81
N PRO A 215 20.29 -15.85 0.38
CA PRO A 215 20.82 -16.45 1.58
C PRO A 215 20.12 -17.78 1.86
N THR A 216 20.77 -18.71 2.55
CA THR A 216 20.14 -19.99 2.94
C THR A 216 19.72 -20.00 4.41
N VAL A 217 20.05 -18.95 5.16
CA VAL A 217 19.74 -18.77 6.56
C VAL A 217 18.77 -17.59 6.70
N MET A 218 17.59 -17.82 7.28
CA MET A 218 16.51 -16.84 7.34
C MET A 218 16.08 -16.53 8.77
N PRO A 219 15.77 -15.28 9.07
CA PRO A 219 15.04 -14.93 10.29
C PRO A 219 13.55 -15.25 10.13
N LEU A 220 12.92 -15.67 11.22
CA LEU A 220 11.48 -15.75 11.41
C LEU A 220 11.11 -15.10 12.74
N SER A 221 9.87 -14.66 12.88
CA SER A 221 9.32 -14.13 14.12
C SER A 221 7.85 -14.47 14.30
N GLU A 222 7.48 -14.60 15.57
CA GLU A 222 6.13 -14.78 16.06
C GLU A 222 5.85 -13.68 17.08
N VAL A 223 4.98 -12.73 16.75
CA VAL A 223 4.70 -11.55 17.58
C VAL A 223 3.29 -11.64 18.14
N ARG A 224 3.15 -11.70 19.46
CA ARG A 224 1.86 -11.62 20.13
C ARG A 224 1.54 -10.19 20.51
N ILE A 225 0.34 -9.75 20.13
CA ILE A 225 -0.26 -8.49 20.55
C ILE A 225 -1.69 -8.75 21.00
N GLY A 226 -1.92 -8.74 22.31
CA GLY A 226 -3.20 -9.04 22.91
C GLY A 226 -3.64 -10.49 22.65
N ASP A 227 -4.74 -10.61 21.92
CA ASP A 227 -5.37 -11.85 21.46
C ASP A 227 -4.98 -12.23 20.01
N ALA A 228 -4.02 -11.52 19.42
CA ALA A 228 -3.50 -11.82 18.09
C ALA A 228 -2.06 -12.34 18.14
N ILE A 229 -1.72 -13.22 17.20
CA ILE A 229 -0.36 -13.64 16.90
C ILE A 229 -0.06 -13.37 15.41
N ILE A 230 1.09 -12.78 15.13
CA ILE A 230 1.58 -12.41 13.79
C ILE A 230 2.81 -13.26 13.46
N ALA A 231 2.73 -14.04 12.38
CA ALA A 231 3.80 -14.87 11.84
C ALA A 231 4.48 -14.18 10.65
N SER A 232 5.79 -13.98 10.70
CA SER A 232 6.55 -13.36 9.59
C SER A 232 7.11 -14.40 8.61
N VAL A 233 6.97 -14.17 7.31
CA VAL A 233 7.51 -15.05 6.25
C VAL A 233 8.52 -14.28 5.38
N PRO A 234 9.74 -14.82 5.16
CA PRO A 234 10.83 -14.14 4.45
C PRO A 234 10.71 -14.30 2.92
N GLY A 235 9.55 -13.96 2.38
CA GLY A 235 9.17 -14.18 0.99
C GLY A 235 7.66 -14.10 0.82
N GLU A 236 7.15 -14.71 -0.24
CA GLU A 236 5.75 -14.59 -0.67
C GLU A 236 5.03 -15.93 -0.51
N PRO A 237 4.41 -16.21 0.65
CA PRO A 237 3.65 -17.43 0.82
C PRO A 237 2.33 -17.35 0.04
N SER A 238 1.96 -18.46 -0.62
CA SER A 238 0.60 -18.64 -1.11
C SER A 238 -0.40 -18.64 0.04
N ILE A 239 -1.68 -18.41 -0.27
CA ILE A 239 -2.74 -18.45 0.73
C ILE A 239 -2.77 -19.78 1.45
N GLU A 240 -2.55 -20.89 0.73
CA GLU A 240 -2.60 -22.21 1.38
C GLU A 240 -1.40 -22.42 2.32
N VAL A 241 -0.21 -21.92 1.98
CA VAL A 241 0.92 -21.90 2.93
C VAL A 241 0.55 -21.05 4.15
N GLY A 242 -0.08 -19.89 3.95
CA GLY A 242 -0.57 -19.06 5.05
C GLY A 242 -1.58 -19.77 5.96
N ARG A 243 -2.55 -20.47 5.39
CA ARG A 243 -3.52 -21.32 6.12
C ARG A 243 -2.84 -22.45 6.88
N GLN A 244 -1.83 -23.10 6.30
CA GLN A 244 -1.08 -24.15 6.99
C GLN A 244 -0.23 -23.62 8.14
N ILE A 245 0.35 -22.42 8.02
CA ILE A 245 1.03 -21.72 9.13
C ILE A 245 0.02 -21.48 10.27
N GLN A 246 -1.15 -20.91 9.96
CA GLN A 246 -2.20 -20.68 10.96
C GLN A 246 -2.67 -21.99 11.63
N ALA A 247 -2.85 -23.07 10.85
CA ALA A 247 -3.20 -24.38 11.37
C ALA A 247 -2.11 -24.97 12.28
N ALA A 248 -0.83 -24.77 11.96
CA ALA A 248 0.28 -25.20 12.80
C ALA A 248 0.34 -24.45 14.14
N MET A 249 0.05 -23.14 14.13
CA MET A 249 -0.09 -22.36 15.36
C MET A 249 -1.29 -22.82 16.19
N ALA A 250 -2.44 -23.06 15.55
CA ALA A 250 -3.64 -23.54 16.22
C ALA A 250 -3.41 -24.89 16.91
N ARG A 251 -2.74 -25.85 16.23
CA ARG A 251 -2.33 -27.13 16.85
C ARG A 251 -1.36 -26.95 18.01
N SER A 252 -0.55 -25.91 17.98
CA SER A 252 0.37 -25.54 19.07
C SER A 252 -0.35 -24.86 20.24
N GLY A 253 -1.64 -24.53 20.07
CA GLY A 253 -2.51 -24.00 21.09
C GLY A 253 -2.90 -22.53 20.93
N ALA A 254 -2.57 -21.91 19.79
CA ALA A 254 -3.05 -20.57 19.45
C ALA A 254 -4.54 -20.64 19.11
N THR A 255 -5.38 -20.74 20.14
CA THR A 255 -6.82 -20.89 20.01
C THR A 255 -7.57 -19.91 20.91
N ARG A 256 -8.84 -19.64 20.58
CA ARG A 256 -9.73 -18.80 21.37
C ARG A 256 -9.83 -19.25 22.83
N ALA A 257 -9.77 -20.56 23.08
CA ALA A 257 -9.77 -21.13 24.43
C ALA A 257 -8.54 -20.73 25.26
N ARG A 258 -7.45 -20.28 24.62
CA ARG A 258 -6.25 -19.74 25.27
C ARG A 258 -6.09 -18.23 25.07
N GLY A 259 -7.18 -17.55 24.70
CA GLY A 259 -7.21 -16.11 24.52
C GLY A 259 -6.46 -15.63 23.28
N ILE A 260 -6.35 -16.47 22.24
CA ILE A 260 -5.87 -16.07 20.92
C ILE A 260 -7.03 -16.17 19.93
N ASP A 261 -7.58 -15.04 19.55
CA ASP A 261 -8.70 -14.93 18.61
C ASP A 261 -8.22 -14.87 17.15
N PHE A 262 -7.01 -14.35 16.93
CA PHE A 262 -6.50 -14.12 15.58
C PHE A 262 -5.07 -14.64 15.42
N THR A 263 -4.83 -15.28 14.28
CA THR A 263 -3.49 -15.61 13.81
C THR A 263 -3.35 -15.12 12.38
N VAL A 264 -2.37 -14.28 12.10
CA VAL A 264 -2.18 -13.68 10.77
C VAL A 264 -0.77 -13.91 10.27
N VAL A 265 -0.62 -14.00 8.96
CA VAL A 265 0.67 -14.16 8.28
C VAL A 265 1.03 -12.85 7.59
N VAL A 266 2.27 -12.42 7.75
CA VAL A 266 2.86 -11.26 7.08
C VAL A 266 4.02 -11.74 6.20
N GLY A 267 3.79 -11.74 4.89
CA GLY A 267 4.83 -11.98 3.90
C GLY A 267 5.81 -10.81 3.76
N LEU A 268 6.88 -11.02 2.98
CA LEU A 268 7.96 -10.06 2.73
C LEU A 268 8.53 -9.42 4.00
N ALA A 269 8.53 -10.18 5.09
CA ALA A 269 8.98 -9.72 6.38
C ALA A 269 10.39 -10.21 6.65
N GLN A 270 11.24 -9.30 7.14
CA GLN A 270 12.63 -9.52 7.57
C GLN A 270 13.63 -9.82 6.44
N GLU A 271 13.27 -10.63 5.43
CA GLU A 271 14.10 -11.00 4.28
C GLU A 271 13.21 -11.34 3.06
N TYR A 272 13.81 -11.44 1.87
CA TYR A 272 13.14 -11.86 0.64
C TYR A 272 13.86 -13.01 -0.06
N THR A 273 13.15 -14.12 -0.25
CA THR A 273 13.68 -15.32 -0.94
C THR A 273 12.75 -15.92 -1.97
N GLY A 274 11.92 -15.08 -2.59
CA GLY A 274 10.93 -15.50 -3.57
C GLY A 274 9.68 -16.09 -2.93
N TYR A 275 9.09 -17.07 -3.60
CA TYR A 275 7.77 -17.59 -3.24
C TYR A 275 7.85 -18.82 -2.34
N TYR A 276 6.78 -19.07 -1.61
CA TYR A 276 6.57 -20.30 -0.85
C TYR A 276 5.21 -20.89 -1.21
N THR A 277 5.25 -22.03 -1.89
CA THR A 277 4.04 -22.79 -2.23
C THR A 277 3.98 -24.10 -1.43
N THR A 278 2.80 -24.67 -1.27
CA THR A 278 2.65 -26.02 -0.75
C THR A 278 3.32 -27.05 -1.66
N PRO A 279 3.65 -28.26 -1.18
CA PRO A 279 4.16 -29.34 -2.02
C PRO A 279 3.24 -29.67 -3.22
N GLU A 280 1.92 -29.53 -3.05
CA GLU A 280 0.89 -29.77 -4.06
C GLU A 280 0.88 -28.67 -5.14
N GLU A 281 0.95 -27.40 -4.72
CA GLU A 281 1.13 -26.23 -5.61
C GLU A 281 2.46 -26.30 -6.35
N TYR A 282 3.53 -26.63 -5.62
CA TYR A 282 4.88 -26.74 -6.16
C TYR A 282 4.91 -27.75 -7.32
N ASP A 283 4.24 -28.89 -7.19
CA ASP A 283 4.16 -29.91 -8.24
C ASP A 283 3.42 -29.44 -9.49
N LYS A 284 2.63 -28.35 -9.43
CA LYS A 284 2.03 -27.74 -10.63
C LYS A 284 3.08 -27.03 -11.48
N GLN A 285 4.10 -26.44 -10.85
CA GLN A 285 5.14 -25.63 -11.50
C GLN A 285 4.55 -24.46 -12.32
N PHE A 286 3.58 -23.75 -11.74
CA PHE A 286 3.28 -22.38 -12.15
C PHE A 286 4.41 -21.43 -11.69
N TYR A 287 4.23 -20.13 -11.85
CA TYR A 287 5.28 -19.13 -11.56
C TYR A 287 5.81 -19.28 -10.12
N GLU A 288 4.91 -19.33 -9.15
CA GLU A 288 5.19 -19.40 -7.71
C GLU A 288 5.94 -20.69 -7.36
N GLY A 289 5.53 -21.82 -7.95
CA GLY A 289 6.22 -23.11 -7.78
C GLY A 289 7.61 -23.12 -8.41
N GLY A 290 7.81 -22.37 -9.50
CA GLY A 290 9.12 -22.14 -10.12
C GLY A 290 10.04 -21.32 -9.23
N HIS A 291 9.49 -20.29 -8.58
CA HIS A 291 10.20 -19.35 -7.72
C HIS A 291 10.25 -19.77 -6.23
N THR A 292 9.71 -20.94 -5.90
CA THR A 292 9.94 -21.60 -4.60
C THR A 292 11.33 -22.26 -4.59
N VAL A 293 12.36 -21.46 -4.28
CA VAL A 293 13.74 -21.80 -4.69
C VAL A 293 14.45 -22.86 -3.85
N PHE A 294 14.02 -23.13 -2.62
CA PHE A 294 14.68 -24.10 -1.73
C PHE A 294 14.08 -25.51 -1.79
N GLY A 295 13.39 -25.81 -2.90
CA GLY A 295 12.82 -27.12 -3.17
C GLY A 295 11.40 -27.31 -2.63
N LYS A 296 10.85 -28.49 -2.89
CA LYS A 296 9.44 -28.85 -2.68
C LYS A 296 8.97 -28.69 -1.23
N TRP A 297 9.87 -28.93 -0.29
CA TRP A 297 9.56 -28.99 1.14
C TRP A 297 9.95 -27.72 1.91
N SER A 298 10.29 -26.65 1.19
CA SER A 298 10.76 -25.40 1.81
C SER A 298 9.69 -24.74 2.69
N SER A 299 8.45 -24.66 2.20
CA SER A 299 7.31 -24.13 2.97
C SER A 299 7.00 -24.97 4.21
N ASP A 300 7.12 -26.30 4.13
CA ASP A 300 6.88 -27.20 5.27
C ASP A 300 7.86 -26.97 6.43
N LEU A 301 9.11 -26.64 6.12
CA LEU A 301 10.12 -26.26 7.12
C LEU A 301 9.71 -24.95 7.83
N ILE A 302 9.24 -23.95 7.08
CA ILE A 302 8.73 -22.69 7.62
C ILE A 302 7.50 -22.93 8.50
N ILE A 303 6.54 -23.73 8.03
CA ILE A 303 5.32 -24.02 8.78
C ILE A 303 5.64 -24.74 10.10
N GLN A 304 6.59 -25.69 10.08
CA GLN A 304 7.06 -26.33 11.31
C GLN A 304 7.69 -25.33 12.27
N ALA A 305 8.53 -24.42 11.77
CA ALA A 305 9.19 -23.42 12.59
C ALA A 305 8.17 -22.48 13.27
N HIS A 306 7.13 -22.03 12.56
CA HIS A 306 6.05 -21.23 13.15
C HIS A 306 5.24 -22.01 14.19
N GLY A 307 4.99 -23.31 13.97
CA GLY A 307 4.39 -24.17 14.99
C GLY A 307 5.23 -24.21 16.28
N ASP A 308 6.53 -24.43 16.18
CA ASP A 308 7.43 -24.44 17.35
C ASP A 308 7.50 -23.07 18.02
N LEU A 309 7.62 -21.99 17.24
CA LEU A 309 7.65 -20.62 17.76
C LEU A 309 6.37 -20.26 18.50
N ALA A 310 5.19 -20.54 17.92
CA ALA A 310 3.91 -20.30 18.59
C ALA A 310 3.79 -21.13 19.88
N ARG A 311 4.22 -22.40 19.86
CA ARG A 311 4.26 -23.22 21.08
C ARG A 311 5.17 -22.62 22.15
N ARG A 312 6.37 -22.16 21.79
CA ARG A 312 7.33 -21.55 22.72
C ARG A 312 6.80 -20.24 23.29
N LEU A 313 6.20 -19.41 22.44
CA LEU A 313 5.58 -18.15 22.82
C LEU A 313 4.47 -18.41 23.86
N LEU A 314 3.55 -19.35 23.59
CA LEU A 314 2.45 -19.69 24.50
C LEU A 314 2.91 -20.34 25.81
N LEU A 315 4.04 -21.04 25.82
CA LEU A 315 4.59 -21.70 27.00
C LEU A 315 5.65 -20.87 27.73
N GLY A 316 5.94 -19.63 27.31
CA GLY A 316 6.99 -18.81 27.91
C GLY A 316 8.39 -19.42 27.80
N LYS A 317 8.65 -20.26 26.79
CA LYS A 317 9.96 -20.88 26.55
C LYS A 317 10.85 -19.94 25.75
N PRO A 318 12.19 -19.98 25.92
CA PRO A 318 13.11 -19.14 25.14
C PRO A 318 13.07 -19.47 23.65
N ASP A 319 13.66 -18.59 22.84
CA ASP A 319 13.91 -18.81 21.42
C ASP A 319 14.67 -20.14 21.18
N PRO A 320 14.43 -20.83 20.06
CA PRO A 320 15.26 -21.96 19.65
C PRO A 320 16.71 -21.53 19.43
N ALA A 321 17.64 -22.49 19.52
CA ALA A 321 19.01 -22.25 19.08
C ALA A 321 19.00 -21.89 17.57
N PRO A 322 19.83 -20.93 17.12
CA PRO A 322 19.85 -20.54 15.72
C PRO A 322 20.33 -21.71 14.85
N GLY A 323 19.62 -21.93 13.73
CA GLY A 323 19.98 -22.96 12.75
C GLY A 323 21.20 -22.59 11.89
N GLY A 324 21.67 -21.35 11.97
CA GLY A 324 22.82 -20.84 11.23
C GLY A 324 23.13 -19.38 11.57
N THR A 325 24.10 -18.79 10.87
CA THR A 325 24.47 -17.37 11.03
C THR A 325 23.79 -16.56 9.92
N LEU A 326 23.05 -15.52 10.31
CA LEU A 326 22.46 -14.59 9.35
C LEU A 326 23.56 -13.87 8.54
N PRO A 327 23.31 -13.55 7.26
CA PRO A 327 24.25 -12.76 6.48
C PRO A 327 24.50 -11.40 7.16
N GLY A 328 25.74 -10.92 7.10
CA GLY A 328 26.06 -9.55 7.51
C GLY A 328 25.41 -8.53 6.57
N SER A 329 25.13 -7.33 7.09
CA SER A 329 24.68 -6.22 6.24
C SER A 329 25.85 -5.71 5.39
N ASN A 330 25.72 -5.82 4.07
CA ASN A 330 26.66 -5.23 3.10
C ASN A 330 26.26 -3.79 2.70
N ILE A 331 25.41 -3.13 3.48
CA ILE A 331 25.04 -1.74 3.24
C ILE A 331 26.28 -0.89 3.56
N GLY A 332 27.07 -0.58 2.54
CA GLY A 332 28.09 0.46 2.62
C GLY A 332 27.46 1.78 3.09
N GLN A 333 28.26 2.73 3.57
CA GLN A 333 27.74 4.06 3.91
C GLN A 333 27.00 4.62 2.69
N ALA A 334 25.67 4.76 2.82
CA ALA A 334 24.87 5.38 1.77
C ALA A 334 25.40 6.80 1.54
N PRO A 335 25.55 7.25 0.29
CA PRO A 335 25.97 8.61 0.01
C PRO A 335 25.00 9.60 0.68
N VAL A 336 25.54 10.65 1.30
CA VAL A 336 24.72 11.73 1.86
C VAL A 336 24.06 12.48 0.70
N LEU A 337 22.76 12.28 0.52
CA LEU A 337 21.97 13.02 -0.47
C LEU A 337 21.56 14.36 0.15
N THR A 338 22.11 15.46 -0.37
CA THR A 338 21.85 16.82 0.15
C THR A 338 20.60 17.47 -0.43
N GLY A 339 20.05 16.96 -1.53
CA GLY A 339 18.93 17.60 -2.24
C GLY A 339 19.28 18.95 -2.89
N ASP A 340 20.57 19.33 -2.96
CA ASP A 340 21.02 20.59 -3.57
C ASP A 340 21.00 20.52 -5.10
N GLY A 341 21.40 19.36 -5.66
CA GLY A 341 21.43 19.09 -7.09
C GLY A 341 22.31 20.00 -7.95
N GLY A 342 23.04 20.96 -7.38
CA GLY A 342 24.10 21.68 -8.07
C GLY A 342 23.66 22.82 -8.99
N ALA A 343 22.34 23.02 -9.18
CA ALA A 343 21.79 23.94 -10.19
C ALA A 343 20.75 24.91 -9.61
N ALA A 344 20.67 26.11 -10.20
CA ALA A 344 19.54 27.00 -9.96
C ALA A 344 18.33 26.50 -10.77
N GLY A 345 17.21 26.25 -10.09
CA GLY A 345 15.99 25.81 -10.75
C GLY A 345 15.36 26.91 -11.60
N ARG A 346 14.61 26.55 -12.65
CA ARG A 346 13.86 27.50 -13.47
C ARG A 346 12.62 26.88 -14.09
N ILE A 347 11.46 27.52 -13.93
CA ILE A 347 10.24 27.12 -14.64
C ILE A 347 10.43 27.35 -16.14
N THR A 348 10.23 26.29 -16.93
CA THR A 348 10.33 26.31 -18.39
C THR A 348 8.98 26.26 -19.07
N ARG A 349 7.95 25.74 -18.39
CA ARG A 349 6.55 25.81 -18.85
C ARG A 349 5.64 26.11 -17.67
N GLN A 350 4.91 27.20 -17.81
CA GLN A 350 3.91 27.64 -16.85
C GLN A 350 2.59 26.86 -17.01
N PRO A 351 1.72 26.82 -15.99
CA PRO A 351 0.41 26.17 -16.10
C PRO A 351 -0.55 26.90 -17.04
N GLN A 352 -1.64 26.25 -17.42
CA GLN A 352 -2.75 26.93 -18.08
C GLN A 352 -3.33 28.01 -17.15
N LEU A 353 -3.86 29.12 -17.69
CA LEU A 353 -4.46 30.20 -16.87
C LEU A 353 -5.74 29.78 -16.16
N SER A 354 -6.45 28.78 -16.69
CA SER A 354 -7.63 28.16 -16.09
C SER A 354 -7.68 26.68 -16.45
N VAL A 355 -8.19 25.87 -15.54
CA VAL A 355 -8.45 24.44 -15.72
C VAL A 355 -9.76 24.09 -15.04
N GLU A 356 -10.59 23.27 -15.67
CA GLU A 356 -11.79 22.75 -15.02
C GLU A 356 -11.44 21.54 -14.13
N ARG A 357 -12.28 21.26 -13.13
CA ARG A 357 -12.31 19.94 -12.49
C ARG A 357 -12.39 18.83 -13.54
N MET A 358 -11.85 17.65 -13.19
CA MET A 358 -11.76 16.50 -14.10
C MET A 358 -10.84 16.72 -15.32
N ARG A 359 -10.00 17.75 -15.29
CA ARG A 359 -8.93 17.99 -16.27
C ARG A 359 -7.57 18.04 -15.56
N THR A 360 -6.52 18.05 -16.35
CA THR A 360 -5.15 18.11 -15.84
C THR A 360 -4.52 19.49 -16.04
N VAL A 361 -3.72 19.90 -15.07
CA VAL A 361 -2.90 21.11 -15.13
C VAL A 361 -1.45 20.73 -14.90
N SER A 362 -0.53 21.36 -15.62
CA SER A 362 0.87 20.92 -15.67
C SER A 362 1.87 22.06 -15.51
N VAL A 363 3.04 21.74 -15.00
CA VAL A 363 4.19 22.65 -14.89
C VAL A 363 5.45 21.93 -15.30
N ARG A 364 6.39 22.64 -15.94
CA ARG A 364 7.73 22.09 -16.24
C ARG A 364 8.81 23.01 -15.71
N TRP A 365 9.88 22.44 -15.19
CA TRP A 365 11.03 23.20 -14.71
C TRP A 365 12.33 22.45 -15.00
N LYS A 366 13.42 23.19 -15.13
CA LYS A 366 14.77 22.63 -15.04
C LYS A 366 15.23 22.61 -13.60
N GLY A 367 15.91 21.54 -13.21
CA GLY A 367 16.46 21.35 -11.88
C GLY A 367 17.87 20.77 -11.92
N GLY A 368 18.25 20.10 -10.83
CA GLY A 368 19.56 19.47 -10.64
C GLY A 368 19.80 18.28 -11.56
N ALA A 369 21.06 18.08 -11.93
CA ALA A 369 21.46 16.95 -12.76
C ALA A 369 21.18 15.62 -12.06
N ASN A 370 20.78 14.61 -12.85
CA ASN A 370 20.43 13.27 -12.37
C ASN A 370 19.33 13.25 -11.28
N GLY A 371 18.57 14.33 -11.14
CA GLY A 371 17.52 14.48 -10.16
C GLY A 371 18.00 14.53 -8.71
N ARG A 372 19.24 14.96 -8.48
CA ARG A 372 19.86 15.05 -7.14
C ARG A 372 19.35 16.20 -6.27
N ASP A 373 18.43 17.02 -6.80
CA ASP A 373 17.76 18.13 -6.13
C ASP A 373 16.43 17.75 -5.46
N ARG A 374 16.01 16.49 -5.56
CA ARG A 374 14.80 16.00 -4.89
C ARG A 374 15.00 16.05 -3.37
N PRO A 375 14.07 16.63 -2.61
CA PRO A 375 14.18 16.65 -1.15
C PRO A 375 14.06 15.23 -0.58
N LEU A 376 14.85 14.94 0.44
CA LEU A 376 14.58 13.85 1.38
C LEU A 376 13.73 14.41 2.51
N GLY A 377 12.68 13.71 2.96
CA GLY A 377 11.91 14.17 4.12
C GLY A 377 10.61 14.91 3.81
N GLY A 378 10.40 15.39 2.59
CA GLY A 378 9.27 16.25 2.28
C GLY A 378 8.93 16.34 0.79
N PRO A 379 7.86 17.08 0.45
CA PRO A 379 7.38 17.19 -0.92
C PRO A 379 8.32 18.01 -1.80
N PHE A 380 8.50 17.61 -3.05
CA PHE A 380 9.22 18.42 -4.03
C PHE A 380 8.30 19.50 -4.61
N LEU A 381 7.02 19.19 -4.75
CA LEU A 381 6.01 20.04 -5.39
C LEU A 381 4.79 20.17 -4.48
N SER A 382 4.28 21.40 -4.38
CA SER A 382 3.01 21.70 -3.72
C SER A 382 2.11 22.52 -4.62
N LEU A 383 0.79 22.29 -4.49
CA LEU A 383 -0.24 23.16 -5.04
C LEU A 383 -0.77 24.05 -3.92
N GLU A 384 -0.65 25.36 -4.08
CA GLU A 384 -1.10 26.35 -3.11
C GLU A 384 -2.37 27.05 -3.60
N ARG A 385 -3.34 27.25 -2.71
CA ARG A 385 -4.56 28.03 -2.93
C ARG A 385 -4.42 29.42 -2.34
N ASN A 386 -4.90 30.43 -3.04
CA ASN A 386 -5.03 31.78 -2.50
C ASN A 386 -6.23 31.85 -1.53
N VAL A 387 -6.00 32.25 -0.28
CA VAL A 387 -7.06 32.32 0.75
C VAL A 387 -7.55 33.74 1.06
N ALA A 388 -7.37 34.72 0.15
CA ALA A 388 -7.90 36.06 0.34
C ALA A 388 -9.45 36.06 0.47
N THR A 389 -9.91 36.42 1.69
CA THR A 389 -11.27 36.64 2.20
C THR A 389 -12.45 36.47 1.23
N GLY A 390 -13.04 35.27 1.21
CA GLY A 390 -14.42 35.04 0.81
C GLY A 390 -15.21 34.53 2.03
N ARG A 391 -16.35 35.16 2.32
CA ARG A 391 -17.32 34.78 3.37
C ARG A 391 -17.47 33.26 3.41
N MET A 392 -17.13 32.63 4.53
CA MET A 392 -17.38 31.20 4.75
C MET A 392 -18.88 30.92 4.61
N GLY A 393 -19.31 30.46 3.44
CA GLY A 393 -20.35 29.43 3.42
C GLY A 393 -19.74 28.23 4.13
N THR A 394 -20.41 27.74 5.16
CA THR A 394 -19.99 26.61 6.00
C THR A 394 -19.74 25.36 5.15
N ALA A 395 -18.53 25.24 4.62
CA ALA A 395 -17.95 24.00 4.12
C ALA A 395 -16.60 23.89 4.82
N ALA A 396 -16.39 22.74 5.48
CA ALA A 396 -15.20 22.47 6.28
C ALA A 396 -13.93 22.90 5.53
N SER A 397 -13.14 23.77 6.16
CA SER A 397 -11.82 24.14 5.65
C SER A 397 -11.02 22.85 5.49
N PRO A 398 -10.51 22.50 4.28
CA PRO A 398 -9.60 21.38 4.16
C PRO A 398 -8.36 21.78 4.95
N SER A 399 -8.16 21.16 6.11
CA SER A 399 -6.83 21.04 6.65
C SER A 399 -5.97 20.36 5.59
N LEU A 400 -4.72 20.79 5.49
CA LEU A 400 -3.69 19.98 4.85
C LEU A 400 -3.92 18.51 5.28
N PRO A 401 -3.98 17.54 4.35
CA PRO A 401 -3.60 16.18 4.72
C PRO A 401 -2.25 16.32 5.42
N ASP A 402 -2.10 15.77 6.62
CA ASP A 402 -0.84 15.86 7.35
C ASP A 402 0.27 15.45 6.38
N THR A 403 1.10 16.41 5.98
CA THR A 403 2.20 16.15 5.07
C THR A 403 3.12 15.20 5.80
N ARG A 404 3.29 13.98 5.26
CA ARG A 404 4.25 12.99 5.76
C ARG A 404 5.57 13.73 6.09
N PRO A 405 5.99 13.83 7.36
CA PRO A 405 7.41 14.00 7.61
C PRO A 405 8.04 12.68 7.16
N ALA A 406 8.79 12.69 6.05
CA ALA A 406 9.67 11.55 5.85
C ALA A 406 10.68 11.60 7.01
N THR A 407 10.75 10.48 7.74
CA THR A 407 11.47 10.22 9.00
C THR A 407 10.72 10.54 10.30
N ALA A 408 9.87 9.60 10.71
CA ALA A 408 10.18 8.88 11.95
C ALA A 408 10.47 7.43 11.56
N SER A 409 11.72 7.14 11.22
CA SER A 409 12.19 5.76 11.27
C SER A 409 12.06 5.34 12.73
N PHE A 410 10.99 4.65 13.09
CA PHE A 410 11.00 3.83 14.27
C PHE A 410 11.93 2.66 13.96
N ILE A 411 13.22 2.84 14.23
CA ILE A 411 14.08 1.70 14.48
C ILE A 411 13.57 1.13 15.81
N VAL A 412 12.70 0.12 15.75
CA VAL A 412 12.56 -0.80 16.88
C VAL A 412 13.86 -1.58 16.91
N LEU A 413 14.84 -1.06 17.65
CA LEU A 413 15.99 -1.83 18.09
C LEU A 413 15.45 -2.84 19.11
N LEU A 414 14.98 -3.99 18.63
CA LEU A 414 14.96 -5.21 19.43
C LEU A 414 16.43 -5.60 19.61
N GLY A 415 17.05 -5.04 20.66
CA GLY A 415 18.38 -5.41 21.06
C GLY A 415 18.42 -6.89 21.41
N ILE A 416 18.96 -7.71 20.52
CA ILE A 416 19.38 -9.06 20.84
C ILE A 416 20.60 -8.90 21.76
N ALA A 417 20.38 -8.98 23.07
CA ALA A 417 21.45 -9.08 24.05
C ALA A 417 22.09 -10.47 23.91
N GLY A 418 23.01 -10.61 22.94
CA GLY A 418 23.92 -11.74 22.83
C GLY A 418 24.91 -11.70 23.99
N GLY A 419 24.62 -12.46 25.04
CA GLY A 419 25.56 -12.69 26.13
C GLY A 419 26.74 -13.52 25.65
N ALA A 420 27.92 -12.90 25.59
CA ALA A 420 29.20 -13.60 25.59
C ALA A 420 29.94 -13.23 26.88
N SER A 421 29.99 -14.18 27.79
CA SER A 421 30.75 -14.10 29.04
C SER A 421 32.15 -14.65 28.80
N THR A 422 33.21 -13.84 28.97
CA THR A 422 34.47 -14.29 29.64
C THR A 422 35.47 -13.15 29.92
N LEU A 423 35.73 -12.96 31.22
CA LEU A 423 36.98 -12.61 31.91
C LEU A 423 37.86 -11.42 31.44
N MET A 424 37.99 -10.41 32.30
CA MET A 424 39.21 -10.23 33.12
C MET A 424 38.98 -9.31 34.34
N ARG A 425 39.64 -9.69 35.44
CA ARG A 425 39.56 -9.13 36.80
C ARG A 425 40.07 -7.69 36.88
N ARG A 426 39.36 -6.84 37.66
CA ARG A 426 39.93 -6.04 38.78
C ARG A 426 38.81 -5.39 39.61
N ARG A 427 38.76 -5.69 40.91
CA ARG A 427 38.08 -4.91 41.96
C ARG A 427 38.97 -3.70 42.31
N PRO A 428 38.42 -2.52 42.68
CA PRO A 428 37.96 -2.32 44.06
C PRO A 428 36.71 -1.43 44.28
N ARG A 429 36.03 -1.78 45.40
CA ARG A 429 35.31 -1.00 46.44
C ARG A 429 34.68 0.39 46.18
N THR A 430 33.43 0.46 46.66
CA THR A 430 32.69 1.56 47.33
C THR A 430 32.33 2.82 46.54
N ALA A 431 31.04 3.02 46.28
CA ALA A 431 30.20 4.02 46.95
C ALA A 431 28.89 4.22 46.15
N SER A 432 27.78 4.30 46.87
CA SER A 432 26.47 4.66 46.34
C SER A 432 26.48 6.11 45.88
N ALA A 433 26.14 6.39 44.62
CA ALA A 433 25.76 7.71 44.16
C ALA A 433 24.83 7.56 42.95
N ALA A 434 23.59 8.02 43.13
CA ALA A 434 22.65 8.25 42.05
C ALA A 434 23.27 9.25 41.05
N ALA A 435 23.60 8.79 39.85
CA ALA A 435 23.93 9.66 38.74
C ALA A 435 22.65 9.89 37.92
N ALA A 436 22.04 11.05 38.16
CA ALA A 436 21.05 11.63 37.29
C ALA A 436 21.66 11.79 35.89
N LEU A 437 21.15 11.05 34.90
CA LEU A 437 21.43 11.33 33.50
C LEU A 437 20.53 12.49 33.08
N VAL A 438 21.08 13.69 33.18
CA VAL A 438 20.52 14.91 32.56
C VAL A 438 20.67 14.75 31.05
N ILE A 439 19.59 14.33 30.38
CA ILE A 439 19.48 14.44 28.93
C ILE A 439 19.17 15.90 28.64
N GLY A 440 20.20 16.65 28.25
CA GLY A 440 20.06 18.02 27.76
C GLY A 440 19.11 18.06 26.58
N THR A 441 17.97 18.71 26.77
CA THR A 441 17.06 19.07 25.68
C THR A 441 17.76 20.10 24.80
N LEU A 442 18.13 19.71 23.58
CA LEU A 442 18.43 20.68 22.51
C LEU A 442 17.09 21.31 22.09
N ILE A 443 16.72 22.37 22.79
CA ILE A 443 15.66 23.29 22.38
C ILE A 443 16.24 24.14 21.24
N PHE A 444 15.73 23.96 20.01
CA PHE A 444 15.91 24.97 18.98
C PHE A 444 15.08 26.20 19.36
N LEU A 445 15.71 27.15 20.07
CA LEU A 445 15.22 28.51 20.18
C LEU A 445 15.45 29.19 18.82
N GLY A 446 14.42 29.17 17.96
CA GLY A 446 14.37 30.05 16.81
C GLY A 446 14.36 31.50 17.29
N LEU A 447 15.49 32.20 17.14
CA LEU A 447 15.56 33.64 17.38
C LEU A 447 14.64 34.37 16.37
N PRO A 448 13.76 35.28 16.82
CA PRO A 448 12.93 36.05 15.91
C PRO A 448 13.80 37.07 15.17
N GLY A 449 13.91 36.93 13.84
CA GLY A 449 14.43 37.97 12.97
C GLY A 449 13.55 39.23 13.02
N PRO A 450 14.10 40.42 12.69
CA PRO A 450 13.44 41.69 12.96
C PRO A 450 12.12 41.82 12.21
N LEU A 451 11.12 42.37 12.91
CA LEU A 451 9.79 42.71 12.44
C LEU A 451 9.87 43.65 11.22
N GLY A 452 9.92 43.06 10.03
CA GLY A 452 9.59 43.74 8.78
C GLY A 452 8.08 43.90 8.67
N ARG A 453 7.62 45.14 8.45
CA ARG A 453 6.23 45.51 8.21
C ARG A 453 5.53 44.52 7.27
N ALA A 454 4.45 43.91 7.76
CA ALA A 454 3.56 43.07 6.99
C ALA A 454 2.93 43.88 5.84
N SER A 455 3.32 43.55 4.62
CA SER A 455 2.51 43.80 3.43
C SER A 455 1.42 42.73 3.39
N THR A 456 0.16 43.14 3.50
CA THR A 456 -1.01 42.27 3.38
C THR A 456 -1.21 41.87 1.92
N THR A 457 -0.49 40.82 1.48
CA THR A 457 -0.79 40.08 0.24
C THR A 457 -1.42 38.74 0.61
N GLY A 458 -2.58 38.40 0.03
CA GLY A 458 -3.39 37.23 0.38
C GLY A 458 -2.57 35.95 0.63
N ALA A 459 -2.78 35.30 1.78
CA ALA A 459 -1.98 34.16 2.18
C ALA A 459 -2.21 32.98 1.21
N TRP A 460 -1.15 32.51 0.59
CA TRP A 460 -1.16 31.27 -0.17
C TRP A 460 -0.97 30.11 0.80
N ARG A 461 -1.80 29.07 0.68
CA ARG A 461 -1.74 27.88 1.56
C ARG A 461 -1.66 26.62 0.70
N ALA A 462 -0.68 25.76 0.98
CA ALA A 462 -0.62 24.44 0.37
C ALA A 462 -1.92 23.66 0.66
N VAL A 463 -2.50 23.07 -0.37
CA VAL A 463 -3.72 22.25 -0.28
C VAL A 463 -3.46 20.79 -0.63
N THR A 464 -2.41 20.51 -1.39
CA THR A 464 -1.93 19.17 -1.72
C THR A 464 -0.47 19.23 -2.19
N THR A 465 0.19 18.08 -2.27
CA THR A 465 1.62 17.91 -2.63
C THR A 465 1.82 16.68 -3.49
N ASP A 466 2.99 16.55 -4.11
CA ASP A 466 3.39 15.35 -4.88
C ASP A 466 3.49 14.06 -4.06
N LEU A 467 3.52 14.15 -2.73
CA LEU A 467 3.35 12.99 -1.84
C LEU A 467 1.90 12.48 -1.73
N ASN A 468 0.93 13.24 -2.23
CA ASN A 468 -0.47 12.87 -2.25
C ASN A 468 -0.86 12.37 -3.66
N PRO A 469 -1.89 11.50 -3.78
CA PRO A 469 -2.30 11.02 -5.08
C PRO A 469 -2.93 12.14 -5.94
N GLY A 470 -3.00 11.89 -7.24
CA GLY A 470 -3.40 12.89 -8.24
C GLY A 470 -2.27 13.77 -8.75
N PHE A 471 -1.04 13.56 -8.28
CA PHE A 471 0.17 14.08 -8.90
C PHE A 471 0.94 12.99 -9.63
N GLU A 472 1.46 13.34 -10.78
CA GLU A 472 2.50 12.61 -11.48
C GLU A 472 3.63 13.60 -11.79
N TRP A 473 4.88 13.20 -11.56
CA TRP A 473 6.00 13.92 -12.12
C TRP A 473 7.06 12.99 -12.69
N ARG A 474 7.71 13.46 -13.75
CA ARG A 474 8.78 12.75 -14.47
C ARG A 474 10.03 13.60 -14.51
N PHE A 475 11.17 12.93 -14.60
CA PHE A 475 12.47 13.55 -14.78
C PHE A 475 13.15 13.03 -16.04
N ASP A 476 13.45 13.93 -16.97
CA ASP A 476 14.30 13.65 -18.12
C ASP A 476 15.75 13.99 -17.76
N GLY A 477 16.57 12.96 -17.59
CA GLY A 477 17.99 13.08 -17.25
C GLY A 477 18.83 13.75 -18.32
N ALA A 478 18.49 13.61 -19.61
CA ALA A 478 19.25 14.20 -20.70
C ALA A 478 19.13 15.73 -20.73
N SER A 479 17.93 16.24 -20.42
CA SER A 479 17.68 17.69 -20.40
C SER A 479 17.67 18.31 -19.00
N SER A 480 17.80 17.49 -17.95
CA SER A 480 17.59 17.86 -16.54
C SER A 480 16.26 18.60 -16.32
N THR A 481 15.21 18.12 -17.00
CA THR A 481 13.88 18.73 -16.98
C THR A 481 12.91 17.85 -16.23
N TYR A 482 12.16 18.47 -15.34
CA TYR A 482 11.01 17.90 -14.70
C TYR A 482 9.72 18.33 -15.39
N SER A 483 8.75 17.43 -15.44
CA SER A 483 7.37 17.72 -15.80
C SER A 483 6.45 17.15 -14.75
N ALA A 484 5.58 17.98 -14.19
CA ALA A 484 4.54 17.55 -13.28
C ALA A 484 3.16 17.82 -13.86
N VAL A 485 2.24 16.91 -13.56
CA VAL A 485 0.82 16.97 -13.88
C VAL A 485 0.05 16.78 -12.59
N PHE A 486 -0.98 17.61 -12.39
CA PHE A 486 -1.99 17.42 -11.36
C PHE A 486 -3.32 17.12 -12.03
N ASP A 487 -3.91 15.96 -11.75
CA ASP A 487 -5.24 15.58 -12.21
C ASP A 487 -6.29 16.05 -11.21
N VAL A 488 -7.05 17.09 -11.59
CA VAL A 488 -7.94 17.81 -10.69
C VAL A 488 -9.17 16.94 -10.34
N PRO A 489 -9.36 16.53 -9.08
CA PRO A 489 -10.52 15.75 -8.66
C PRO A 489 -11.86 16.45 -8.91
N ALA A 490 -12.93 15.67 -9.04
CA ALA A 490 -14.28 16.19 -9.27
C ALA A 490 -14.80 17.07 -8.12
N ASP A 491 -14.34 16.83 -6.89
CA ASP A 491 -14.72 17.56 -5.67
C ASP A 491 -13.69 18.63 -5.26
N PHE A 492 -12.64 18.85 -6.06
CA PHE A 492 -11.56 19.78 -5.69
C PHE A 492 -12.08 21.22 -5.59
N PRO A 493 -11.77 21.99 -4.53
CA PRO A 493 -12.34 23.34 -4.39
C PRO A 493 -12.00 24.24 -5.58
N THR A 494 -12.96 25.04 -6.06
CA THR A 494 -12.67 26.07 -7.07
C THR A 494 -11.89 27.23 -6.44
N GLY A 495 -11.24 28.03 -7.28
CA GLY A 495 -10.54 29.24 -6.86
C GLY A 495 -9.21 29.44 -7.57
N THR A 496 -8.35 30.28 -7.00
CA THR A 496 -7.05 30.62 -7.58
C THR A 496 -5.92 29.83 -6.92
N TYR A 497 -5.09 29.20 -7.75
CA TYR A 497 -4.03 28.28 -7.36
C TYR A 497 -2.69 28.64 -8.00
N ARG A 498 -1.59 28.10 -7.46
CA ARG A 498 -0.25 28.14 -8.06
C ARG A 498 0.55 26.91 -7.66
N PHE A 499 1.53 26.54 -8.47
CA PHE A 499 2.53 25.54 -8.09
C PHE A 499 3.69 26.19 -7.36
N LYS A 500 4.21 25.50 -6.35
CA LYS A 500 5.47 25.82 -5.67
C LYS A 500 6.37 24.59 -5.65
N ILE A 501 7.56 24.72 -6.23
CA ILE A 501 8.60 23.69 -6.29
C ILE A 501 9.70 24.05 -5.31
N THR A 502 10.09 23.12 -4.44
CA THR A 502 11.06 23.38 -3.37
C THR A 502 12.15 22.30 -3.35
N SER A 503 13.39 22.70 -3.62
CA SER A 503 14.59 21.89 -3.36
C SER A 503 15.41 22.50 -2.22
N ALA A 504 16.54 21.87 -1.86
CA ALA A 504 17.46 22.49 -0.90
C ALA A 504 18.10 23.79 -1.43
N ARG A 505 18.13 23.99 -2.75
CA ARG A 505 18.84 25.11 -3.39
C ARG A 505 17.93 26.17 -4.00
N TYR A 506 16.69 25.84 -4.32
CA TYR A 506 15.78 26.78 -4.97
C TYR A 506 14.34 26.61 -4.53
N THR A 507 13.59 27.71 -4.61
CA THR A 507 12.14 27.71 -4.54
C THR A 507 11.61 28.39 -5.79
N LEU A 508 10.79 27.68 -6.57
CA LEU A 508 10.14 28.21 -7.76
C LEU A 508 8.65 28.34 -7.52
N VAL A 509 8.05 29.41 -8.02
CA VAL A 509 6.62 29.67 -7.92
C VAL A 509 6.08 29.96 -9.32
N SER A 510 5.06 29.22 -9.75
CA SER A 510 4.41 29.46 -11.04
C SER A 510 3.58 30.74 -11.01
N HIS A 511 3.13 31.21 -12.18
CA HIS A 511 2.00 32.14 -12.17
C HIS A 511 0.75 31.48 -11.58
N SER A 512 -0.20 32.30 -11.13
CA SER A 512 -1.48 31.82 -10.65
C SER A 512 -2.38 31.35 -11.79
N PHE A 513 -3.28 30.42 -11.50
CA PHE A 513 -4.30 29.93 -12.42
C PHE A 513 -5.61 29.64 -11.67
N ALA A 514 -6.73 29.59 -12.39
CA ALA A 514 -8.03 29.24 -11.82
C ALA A 514 -8.31 27.74 -11.93
N ILE A 515 -8.86 27.13 -10.87
CA ILE A 515 -9.59 25.88 -10.96
C ILE A 515 -11.08 26.21 -10.95
N ALA A 516 -11.78 25.83 -12.03
CA ALA A 516 -13.20 26.10 -12.25
C ALA A 516 -14.06 24.83 -12.16
N ASP A 517 -15.38 25.01 -12.10
CA ASP A 517 -16.34 23.91 -12.22
C ASP A 517 -16.21 23.21 -13.58
N SER A 518 -16.60 21.94 -13.64
CA SER A 518 -16.58 21.20 -14.91
C SER A 518 -17.82 21.50 -15.75
N SER A 519 -17.63 21.69 -17.05
CA SER A 519 -18.69 21.92 -18.02
C SER A 519 -19.04 20.69 -18.87
N ARG A 520 -18.42 19.52 -18.61
CA ARG A 520 -18.40 18.38 -19.54
C ARG A 520 -19.45 17.29 -19.29
N LEU A 521 -20.46 17.54 -18.46
CA LEU A 521 -21.59 16.62 -18.30
C LEU A 521 -22.25 16.41 -19.67
N SER A 522 -22.30 15.17 -20.14
CA SER A 522 -22.93 14.82 -21.42
C SER A 522 -24.34 14.33 -21.20
N ILE A 523 -25.32 14.85 -21.95
CA ILE A 523 -26.67 14.27 -22.02
C ILE A 523 -26.64 13.20 -23.11
N LEU A 524 -26.77 11.93 -22.72
CA LEU A 524 -26.77 10.78 -23.63
C LEU A 524 -28.10 10.66 -24.39
N GLY A 525 -29.19 11.10 -23.77
CA GLY A 525 -30.52 11.07 -24.36
C GLY A 525 -31.61 11.40 -23.36
N VAL A 526 -32.83 11.54 -23.87
CA VAL A 526 -34.04 11.79 -23.08
C VAL A 526 -35.12 10.82 -23.54
N THR A 527 -35.76 10.12 -22.61
CA THR A 527 -37.00 9.39 -22.91
C THR A 527 -38.20 10.17 -22.41
N ALA A 528 -39.25 10.19 -23.22
CA ALA A 528 -40.52 10.80 -22.90
C ALA A 528 -41.58 9.70 -22.77
N ARG A 529 -42.31 9.65 -21.65
CA ARG A 529 -43.40 8.71 -21.46
C ARG A 529 -44.62 9.39 -20.85
N ARG A 530 -45.77 9.18 -21.47
CA ARG A 530 -47.06 9.66 -20.94
C ARG A 530 -47.43 8.94 -19.64
N SER A 531 -47.82 9.71 -18.63
CA SER A 531 -48.32 9.21 -17.36
C SER A 531 -49.29 10.22 -16.73
N GLY A 532 -50.57 9.86 -16.62
CA GLY A 532 -51.57 10.64 -15.87
C GLY A 532 -51.73 12.10 -16.31
N GLY A 533 -51.90 12.35 -17.62
CA GLY A 533 -52.11 13.70 -18.17
C GLY A 533 -50.84 14.55 -18.33
N ALA A 534 -49.66 13.99 -18.03
CA ALA A 534 -48.37 14.62 -18.17
C ALA A 534 -47.42 13.75 -19.01
N THR A 535 -46.44 14.37 -19.67
CA THR A 535 -45.25 13.69 -20.17
C THR A 535 -44.18 13.67 -19.07
N VAL A 536 -43.68 12.48 -18.74
CA VAL A 536 -42.51 12.30 -17.88
C VAL A 536 -41.28 12.24 -18.77
N LEU A 537 -40.42 13.25 -18.65
CA LEU A 537 -39.09 13.24 -19.26
C LEU A 537 -38.09 12.59 -18.31
N ARG A 538 -37.27 11.70 -18.84
CA ARG A 538 -36.16 11.06 -18.13
C ARG A 538 -34.87 11.28 -18.90
N PHE A 539 -33.98 12.05 -18.32
CA PHE A 539 -32.68 12.39 -18.91
C PHE A 539 -31.64 11.37 -18.45
N PHE A 540 -30.86 10.86 -19.41
CA PHE A 540 -29.71 10.01 -19.19
C PHE A 540 -28.45 10.83 -19.43
N THR A 541 -27.53 10.82 -18.49
CA THR A 541 -26.31 11.62 -18.56
C THR A 541 -25.08 10.78 -18.25
N ALA A 542 -23.92 11.22 -18.73
CA ALA A 542 -22.64 10.63 -18.41
C ALA A 542 -21.60 11.70 -18.10
N ASN A 543 -20.74 11.41 -17.14
CA ASN A 543 -19.47 12.12 -16.99
C ASN A 543 -18.56 11.79 -18.18
N PRO A 544 -17.66 12.70 -18.58
CA PRO A 544 -16.67 12.37 -19.59
C PRO A 544 -15.84 11.17 -19.12
N SER A 545 -15.66 10.17 -19.99
CA SER A 545 -14.78 9.04 -19.69
C SER A 545 -13.38 9.56 -19.36
N PRO A 546 -12.72 9.04 -18.30
CA PRO A 546 -11.32 9.36 -18.04
C PRO A 546 -10.46 8.88 -19.22
N ASP A 547 -9.51 9.72 -19.62
CA ASP A 547 -8.45 9.34 -20.55
C ASP A 547 -7.38 8.57 -19.75
N PRO A 548 -7.19 7.27 -19.98
CA PRO A 548 -6.24 6.45 -19.23
C PRO A 548 -4.79 6.91 -19.37
N ASN A 549 -4.46 7.67 -20.41
CA ASN A 549 -3.10 8.15 -20.62
C ASN A 549 -2.79 9.42 -19.82
N VAL A 550 -3.80 10.04 -19.20
CA VAL A 550 -3.68 11.39 -18.61
C VAL A 550 -4.36 11.50 -17.25
N ASN A 551 -5.43 10.76 -17.00
CA ASN A 551 -6.19 10.82 -15.75
C ASN A 551 -5.68 9.78 -14.75
N LEU A 552 -5.48 10.25 -13.52
CA LEU A 552 -4.93 9.49 -12.41
C LEU A 552 -6.02 8.98 -11.46
N TRP A 553 -7.26 9.43 -11.66
CA TRP A 553 -8.41 9.09 -10.84
C TRP A 553 -9.41 8.24 -11.60
N ASP A 554 -9.94 7.22 -10.92
CA ASP A 554 -11.18 6.59 -11.36
C ASP A 554 -12.36 7.54 -11.09
N ARG A 555 -13.28 7.62 -12.04
CA ARG A 555 -14.41 8.54 -12.02
C ARG A 555 -15.68 7.79 -12.32
N ALA A 556 -16.72 8.05 -11.52
CA ALA A 556 -18.04 7.52 -11.79
C ALA A 556 -18.47 7.96 -13.20
N ARG A 557 -18.76 6.99 -14.08
CA ARG A 557 -19.28 7.29 -15.43
C ARG A 557 -20.70 7.84 -15.36
N SER A 558 -21.46 7.34 -14.39
CA SER A 558 -22.80 7.83 -14.07
C SER A 558 -22.70 8.94 -13.02
N PRO A 559 -23.06 10.18 -13.37
CA PRO A 559 -23.16 11.26 -12.39
C PRO A 559 -24.36 11.04 -11.47
N ASP A 560 -24.37 11.70 -10.31
CA ASP A 560 -25.49 11.70 -9.39
C ASP A 560 -25.79 13.11 -8.85
N GLY A 561 -27.02 13.29 -8.36
CA GLY A 561 -27.47 14.55 -7.73
C GLY A 561 -27.70 15.72 -8.70
N GLY A 562 -27.88 16.92 -8.13
CA GLY A 562 -28.10 18.15 -8.90
C GLY A 562 -29.43 18.19 -9.66
N ALA A 563 -29.50 19.09 -10.66
CA ALA A 563 -30.67 19.27 -11.50
C ALA A 563 -30.25 19.61 -12.93
N ILE A 564 -31.06 19.18 -13.90
CA ILE A 564 -30.94 19.59 -15.31
C ILE A 564 -31.97 20.69 -15.54
N LEU A 565 -31.49 21.86 -15.95
CA LEU A 565 -32.34 22.92 -16.48
C LEU A 565 -32.41 22.75 -17.99
N PHE A 566 -33.61 22.74 -18.54
CA PHE A 566 -33.82 22.57 -19.98
C PHE A 566 -34.91 23.51 -20.48
N THR A 567 -34.97 23.69 -21.80
CA THR A 567 -36.02 24.46 -22.46
C THR A 567 -36.68 23.57 -23.50
N HIS A 568 -38.01 23.55 -23.52
CA HIS A 568 -38.83 22.84 -24.49
C HIS A 568 -39.95 23.78 -24.95
N ASP A 569 -40.06 24.04 -26.24
CA ASP A 569 -41.04 24.97 -26.84
C ASP A 569 -41.14 26.35 -26.14
N GLY A 570 -39.98 26.88 -25.73
CA GLY A 570 -39.89 28.17 -25.04
C GLY A 570 -40.23 28.14 -23.55
N ALA A 571 -40.72 27.02 -23.02
CA ALA A 571 -40.94 26.81 -21.60
C ALA A 571 -39.68 26.25 -20.92
N HIS A 572 -39.32 26.82 -19.76
CA HIS A 572 -38.21 26.34 -18.95
C HIS A 572 -38.67 25.21 -18.02
N GLY A 573 -37.96 24.09 -18.08
CA GLY A 573 -38.17 22.93 -17.24
C GLY A 573 -36.98 22.64 -16.32
N ARG A 574 -37.25 21.95 -15.22
CA ARG A 574 -36.24 21.47 -14.27
C ARG A 574 -36.45 19.99 -14.02
N ALA A 575 -35.46 19.18 -14.35
CA ALA A 575 -35.42 17.76 -14.01
C ALA A 575 -34.55 17.54 -12.76
N THR A 576 -35.03 16.79 -11.79
CA THR A 576 -34.33 16.49 -10.53
C THR A 576 -33.85 15.06 -10.51
N PHE A 577 -32.67 14.82 -9.95
CA PHE A 577 -32.11 13.48 -9.80
C PHE A 577 -33.00 12.60 -8.91
N ASP A 578 -33.33 11.41 -9.40
CA ASP A 578 -34.01 10.36 -8.66
C ASP A 578 -33.05 9.18 -8.44
N ALA A 579 -32.70 8.93 -7.18
CA ALA A 579 -31.75 7.91 -6.79
C ALA A 579 -32.24 6.48 -7.08
N ALA A 580 -33.55 6.24 -7.05
CA ALA A 580 -34.12 4.90 -7.30
C ALA A 580 -33.97 4.48 -8.76
N THR A 581 -34.05 5.46 -9.67
CA THR A 581 -34.02 5.23 -11.11
C THR A 581 -32.70 5.68 -11.76
N HIS A 582 -31.81 6.30 -10.97
CA HIS A 582 -30.52 6.85 -11.37
C HIS A 582 -30.62 7.76 -12.61
N ALA A 583 -31.63 8.63 -12.63
CA ALA A 583 -31.94 9.51 -13.75
C ALA A 583 -32.53 10.84 -13.28
N TRP A 584 -32.51 11.86 -14.14
CA TRP A 584 -33.16 13.14 -13.85
C TRP A 584 -34.56 13.12 -14.44
N ILE A 585 -35.55 13.38 -13.60
CA ILE A 585 -36.96 13.29 -13.96
C ILE A 585 -37.58 14.68 -13.96
N ALA A 586 -38.28 15.02 -15.04
CA ALA A 586 -39.17 16.18 -15.10
C ALA A 586 -40.58 15.74 -15.51
N ARG A 587 -41.60 16.41 -14.97
CA ARG A 587 -43.00 16.24 -15.39
C ARG A 587 -43.45 17.49 -16.12
N MET A 588 -43.90 17.34 -17.36
CA MET A 588 -44.44 18.42 -18.18
C MET A 588 -45.93 18.23 -18.42
N PRO A 589 -46.76 19.29 -18.39
CA PRO A 589 -48.18 19.18 -18.71
C PRO A 589 -48.42 18.80 -20.19
N GLY A 590 -49.41 17.95 -20.48
CA GLY A 590 -49.86 17.68 -21.85
C GLY A 590 -48.99 16.68 -22.64
N ASP A 591 -49.10 16.74 -23.98
CA ASP A 591 -48.47 15.82 -24.96
C ASP A 591 -47.09 16.29 -25.44
N ALA A 592 -46.37 16.99 -24.56
CA ALA A 592 -45.06 17.55 -24.81
C ALA A 592 -43.97 16.47 -25.02
#